data_AF-A0A7Y3F9C6-F1
#
_entry.id   AF-A0A7Y3F9C6-F1
#
_cell.length_a   1.000
_cell.length_b   1.000
_cell.length_c   1.000
_cell.angle_alpha   90.00
_cell.angle_beta   90.00
_cell.angle_gamma   90.00
#
_symmetry.space_group_name_H-M   'P 1'
#
loop_
_entity.id
_entity.type
_entity.pdbx_description
1 polymer ?
#
loop_
_entity_poly.entity_id
_entity_poly.type
_entity_poly.pdbx_seq_one_letter_code
_entity_poly.pdbx_strand_id
1 'polypeptide(L)'
;GQSFAELGEQQFDPAVTIEDDYADDLAVGLPFDVDGTPKRRITMVGAGVSEALAHDRRTAKRVGTDSTGHAIPGGDSFGAFPTNLHFRSGTDDPADMVASVKRGLLVTTFNYCRILDPRTQVVTGLTRNGTFLIENGEIAGAVSNLRFTQSFVEGLSSGRVLGVGNDARMADSEAGPGMTSAPTVHLSEWNFTGGAQG
;
A
#
# COMPACT_ATOMS: atom_id res chain seq x y z
N GLY A 1 9.84 -17.97 -4.45
CA GLY A 1 9.39 -17.32 -5.69
C GLY A 1 7.90 -17.45 -5.92
N GLN A 2 7.06 -16.94 -5.02
CA GLN A 2 5.63 -16.67 -5.24
C GLN A 2 5.27 -15.21 -4.94
N SER A 3 6.26 -14.42 -4.49
CA SER A 3 6.14 -12.98 -4.24
C SER A 3 6.69 -12.22 -5.43
N PHE A 4 6.21 -10.99 -5.60
CA PHE A 4 6.79 -9.99 -6.49
C PHE A 4 8.13 -9.45 -5.97
N ALA A 5 8.36 -9.53 -4.65
CA ALA A 5 9.47 -8.82 -4.01
C ALA A 5 10.82 -9.44 -4.37
N GLU A 6 11.72 -8.59 -4.86
CA GLU A 6 13.11 -8.87 -5.18
C GLU A 6 13.98 -7.93 -4.33
N LEU A 7 14.60 -8.48 -3.28
CA LEU A 7 15.34 -7.66 -2.31
C LEU A 7 16.57 -7.01 -2.95
N GLY A 8 16.74 -5.71 -2.71
CA GLY A 8 17.80 -4.88 -3.28
C GLY A 8 17.47 -4.24 -4.63
N GLU A 9 16.33 -4.59 -5.23
CA GLU A 9 15.91 -4.05 -6.52
C GLU A 9 15.03 -2.80 -6.39
N GLN A 10 15.20 -1.86 -7.33
CA GLN A 10 14.38 -0.65 -7.46
C GLN A 10 13.04 -0.99 -8.11
N GLN A 11 12.15 -1.64 -7.36
CA GLN A 11 10.84 -2.07 -7.86
C GLN A 11 9.79 -0.94 -7.84
N PHE A 12 10.01 0.09 -7.02
CA PHE A 12 9.09 1.19 -6.81
C PHE A 12 9.75 2.54 -7.13
N ASP A 13 8.93 3.59 -7.24
CA ASP A 13 9.40 4.96 -7.40
C ASP A 13 10.25 5.42 -6.20
N PRO A 14 11.33 6.19 -6.40
CA PRO A 14 12.14 6.74 -5.31
C PRO A 14 11.36 7.51 -4.26
N ALA A 15 10.19 8.07 -4.59
CA ALA A 15 9.31 8.73 -3.63
C ALA A 15 8.61 7.76 -2.66
N VAL A 16 8.60 6.46 -2.94
CA VAL A 16 7.92 5.45 -2.13
C VAL A 16 8.82 4.98 -0.99
N THR A 17 8.37 5.15 0.24
CA THR A 17 8.94 4.47 1.41
C THR A 17 7.82 3.92 2.26
N ILE A 18 7.87 2.61 2.53
CA ILE A 18 6.86 1.87 3.29
C ILE A 18 7.55 1.14 4.44
N GLU A 19 7.09 1.40 5.65
CA GLU A 19 7.65 0.89 6.89
C GLU A 19 6.56 0.19 7.71
N ASP A 20 6.91 -0.88 8.43
CA ASP A 20 6.12 -1.33 9.57
C ASP A 20 6.82 -0.88 10.86
N ASP A 21 6.15 -0.05 11.66
CA ASP A 21 6.71 0.46 12.91
C ASP A 21 5.68 0.36 14.04
N TYR A 22 5.91 -0.56 14.96
CA TYR A 22 5.05 -0.72 16.14
C TYR A 22 5.27 0.37 17.20
N ALA A 23 6.36 1.14 17.10
CA ALA A 23 6.72 2.18 18.06
C ALA A 23 6.18 3.56 17.66
N ASP A 24 5.53 3.68 16.51
CA ASP A 24 4.79 4.89 16.12
C ASP A 24 3.64 5.14 17.11
N ASP A 25 3.41 6.40 17.49
CA ASP A 25 2.37 6.77 18.46
C ASP A 25 0.94 6.41 17.98
N LEU A 26 0.75 6.25 16.66
CA LEU A 26 -0.50 5.84 16.05
C LEU A 26 -0.58 4.32 15.81
N ALA A 27 0.51 3.58 16.07
CA ALA A 27 0.51 2.13 15.92
C ALA A 27 -0.52 1.48 16.85
N VAL A 28 -1.19 0.45 16.33
CA VAL A 28 -2.19 -0.31 17.06
C VAL A 28 -1.69 -1.74 17.23
N GLY A 29 -1.65 -2.22 18.46
CA GLY A 29 -1.34 -3.61 18.77
C GLY A 29 -0.34 -3.76 19.90
N LEU A 30 0.27 -4.93 19.97
CA LEU A 30 1.24 -5.30 21.00
C LEU A 30 2.66 -5.15 20.46
N PRO A 31 3.65 -4.84 21.32
CA PRO A 31 5.07 -4.77 20.93
C PRO A 31 5.72 -6.15 20.70
N PHE A 32 4.92 -7.21 20.66
CA PHE A 32 5.34 -8.58 20.35
C PHE A 32 4.23 -9.29 19.56
N ASP A 33 4.61 -10.34 18.83
CA ASP A 33 3.71 -11.14 18.01
C ASP A 33 3.09 -12.33 18.76
N VAL A 34 2.26 -13.13 18.09
CA VAL A 34 1.57 -14.27 18.74
C VAL A 34 2.50 -15.41 19.15
N ASP A 35 3.74 -15.43 18.64
CA ASP A 35 4.77 -16.38 19.08
C ASP A 35 5.54 -15.84 20.31
N GLY A 36 5.20 -14.65 20.81
CA GLY A 36 5.91 -13.95 21.87
C GLY A 36 7.21 -13.29 21.40
N THR A 37 7.42 -13.14 20.09
CA THR A 37 8.61 -12.50 19.54
C THR A 37 8.46 -10.98 19.59
N PRO A 38 9.41 -10.22 20.16
CA PRO A 38 9.39 -8.76 20.07
C PRO A 38 9.31 -8.27 18.62
N LYS A 39 8.41 -7.33 18.36
CA LYS A 39 8.29 -6.70 17.04
C LYS A 39 9.56 -5.91 16.73
N ARG A 40 10.00 -5.97 15.48
CA ARG A 40 11.06 -5.12 14.95
C ARG A 40 10.44 -4.14 13.96
N ARG A 41 10.84 -2.87 14.01
CA ARG A 41 10.61 -1.95 12.90
C ARG A 41 11.29 -2.52 11.65
N ILE A 42 10.59 -2.53 10.54
CA ILE A 42 11.14 -2.93 9.24
C ILE A 42 10.80 -1.89 8.17
N THR A 43 11.81 -1.47 7.42
CA THR A 43 11.61 -0.71 6.17
C THR A 43 11.43 -1.75 5.08
N MET A 44 10.20 -1.91 4.59
CA MET A 44 9.90 -2.91 3.56
C MET A 44 10.28 -2.38 2.17
N VAL A 45 10.01 -1.09 1.94
CA VAL A 45 10.45 -0.35 0.77
C VAL A 45 11.13 0.92 1.24
N GLY A 46 12.39 1.15 0.89
CA GLY A 46 13.12 2.37 1.22
C GLY A 46 13.56 3.10 -0.04
N ALA A 47 13.10 4.33 -0.23
CA ALA A 47 13.33 5.13 -1.45
C ALA A 47 13.14 4.30 -2.76
N GLY A 48 12.05 3.53 -2.78
CA GLY A 48 11.63 2.66 -3.87
C GLY A 48 12.38 1.32 -4.02
N VAL A 49 13.37 1.05 -3.18
CA VAL A 49 14.08 -0.23 -3.13
C VAL A 49 13.35 -1.19 -2.20
N SER A 50 13.11 -2.43 -2.64
CA SER A 50 12.59 -3.49 -1.77
C SER A 50 13.67 -3.95 -0.80
N GLU A 51 13.56 -3.62 0.49
CA GLU A 51 14.64 -3.79 1.47
C GLU A 51 14.44 -5.00 2.39
N ALA A 52 13.21 -5.25 2.85
CA ALA A 52 12.93 -6.29 3.81
C ALA A 52 11.55 -6.93 3.64
N LEU A 53 11.44 -8.17 4.14
CA LEU A 53 10.18 -8.90 4.27
C LEU A 53 9.89 -9.17 5.74
N ALA A 54 8.61 -9.20 6.10
CA ALA A 54 8.19 -9.64 7.41
C ALA A 54 8.36 -11.16 7.55
N HIS A 55 8.80 -11.59 8.73
CA HIS A 55 9.03 -12.98 9.04
C HIS A 55 8.44 -13.38 10.40
N ASP A 56 7.74 -14.51 10.40
CA ASP A 56 7.45 -15.31 11.58
C ASP A 56 8.64 -16.25 11.84
N ARG A 57 8.65 -16.98 12.95
CA ARG A 57 9.76 -17.90 13.27
C ARG A 57 9.97 -18.99 12.22
N ARG A 58 8.89 -19.43 11.57
CA ARG A 58 8.89 -20.52 10.58
C ARG A 58 9.51 -20.09 9.24
N THR A 59 9.09 -18.94 8.73
CA THR A 59 9.59 -18.33 7.49
C THR A 59 11.01 -17.82 7.66
N ALA A 60 11.33 -17.22 8.82
CA ALA A 60 12.69 -16.85 9.19
C ALA A 60 13.64 -18.04 9.11
N LYS A 61 13.30 -19.15 9.79
CA LYS A 61 14.07 -20.40 9.76
C LYS A 61 14.23 -20.95 8.35
N ARG A 62 13.20 -20.85 7.50
CA ARG A 62 13.22 -21.36 6.12
C ARG A 62 14.22 -20.63 5.24
N VAL A 63 14.38 -19.32 5.42
CA VAL A 63 15.28 -18.48 4.60
C VAL A 63 16.61 -18.17 5.31
N GLY A 64 16.84 -18.72 6.50
CA GLY A 64 18.10 -18.55 7.23
C GLY A 64 18.27 -17.17 7.86
N THR A 65 17.18 -16.52 8.28
CA THR A 65 17.18 -15.22 8.96
C THR A 65 16.49 -15.30 10.33
N ASP A 66 16.36 -14.16 11.00
CA ASP A 66 15.63 -14.00 12.26
C ASP A 66 14.16 -13.64 12.05
N SER A 67 13.31 -13.99 13.03
CA SER A 67 11.93 -13.48 13.08
C SER A 67 11.92 -11.97 13.27
N THR A 68 11.02 -11.28 12.56
CA THR A 68 10.81 -9.84 12.72
C THR A 68 9.67 -9.52 13.68
N GLY A 69 9.06 -10.53 14.30
CA GLY A 69 7.91 -10.34 15.20
C GLY A 69 6.61 -10.07 14.45
N HIS A 70 6.32 -10.83 13.39
CA HIS A 70 5.14 -10.61 12.55
C HIS A 70 4.26 -11.86 12.43
N ALA A 71 4.35 -12.80 13.36
CA ALA A 71 3.37 -13.89 13.45
C ALA A 71 1.98 -13.35 13.81
N ILE A 72 0.94 -13.83 13.14
CA ILE A 72 -0.46 -13.49 13.45
C ILE A 72 -1.32 -14.76 13.60
N PRO A 73 -2.47 -14.70 14.30
CA PRO A 73 -3.39 -15.83 14.36
C PRO A 73 -3.80 -16.27 12.95
N GLY A 74 -3.70 -17.57 12.65
CA GLY A 74 -4.02 -18.11 11.32
C GLY A 74 -2.92 -17.94 10.26
N GLY A 75 -1.77 -17.33 10.62
CA GLY A 75 -0.61 -17.11 9.75
C GLY A 75 0.06 -18.38 9.22
N ASP A 76 -0.31 -19.56 9.73
CA ASP A 76 0.18 -20.86 9.21
C ASP A 76 -0.02 -21.01 7.71
N SER A 77 -1.14 -20.46 7.20
CA SER A 77 -1.56 -20.58 5.80
C SER A 77 -0.94 -19.56 4.84
N PHE A 78 -0.60 -18.35 5.31
CA PHE A 78 -0.13 -17.25 4.45
C PHE A 78 1.17 -16.57 4.90
N GLY A 79 1.65 -16.81 6.13
CA GLY A 79 2.92 -16.27 6.63
C GLY A 79 2.77 -15.11 7.61
N ALA A 80 3.91 -14.45 7.85
CA ALA A 80 3.96 -13.23 8.65
C ALA A 80 3.22 -12.08 7.97
N PHE A 81 2.68 -11.18 8.80
CA PHE A 81 1.87 -10.06 8.33
C PHE A 81 2.25 -8.76 9.07
N PRO A 82 2.72 -7.72 8.34
CA PRO A 82 2.84 -6.35 8.85
C PRO A 82 1.49 -5.80 9.30
N THR A 83 1.42 -5.19 10.49
CA THR A 83 0.16 -4.72 11.08
C THR A 83 0.12 -3.22 11.33
N ASN A 84 1.24 -2.51 11.20
CA ASN A 84 1.38 -1.07 11.42
C ASN A 84 2.12 -0.45 10.23
N LEU A 85 1.52 -0.52 9.05
CA LEU A 85 2.15 -0.06 7.82
C LEU A 85 2.03 1.46 7.67
N HIS A 86 3.12 2.12 7.36
CA HIS A 86 3.18 3.55 7.11
C HIS A 86 3.81 3.80 5.75
N PHE A 87 3.02 4.32 4.81
CA PHE A 87 3.56 4.98 3.63
C PHE A 87 4.01 6.38 4.08
N ARG A 88 5.31 6.66 3.97
CA ARG A 88 5.89 7.92 4.42
C ARG A 88 5.30 9.11 3.65
N SER A 89 4.81 10.12 4.37
CA SER A 89 4.38 11.39 3.77
C SER A 89 5.51 12.07 3.00
N GLY A 90 5.13 12.69 1.88
CA GLY A 90 5.98 13.63 1.18
C GLY A 90 5.74 15.05 1.69
N THR A 91 5.96 16.02 0.81
CA THR A 91 5.84 17.45 1.13
C THR A 91 4.76 18.15 0.32
N ASP A 92 4.14 17.47 -0.64
CA ASP A 92 3.20 18.08 -1.57
C ASP A 92 1.87 18.39 -0.87
N ASP A 93 1.25 19.52 -1.21
CA ASP A 93 -0.12 19.80 -0.79
C ASP A 93 -1.09 19.01 -1.69
N PRO A 94 -2.01 18.21 -1.13
CA PRO A 94 -3.04 17.54 -1.91
C PRO A 94 -3.85 18.45 -2.82
N ALA A 95 -4.10 19.71 -2.42
CA ALA A 95 -4.80 20.67 -3.25
C ALA A 95 -4.00 21.03 -4.51
N ASP A 96 -2.68 21.21 -4.39
CA ASP A 96 -1.79 21.48 -5.52
C ASP A 96 -1.67 20.27 -6.45
N MET A 97 -1.66 19.05 -5.88
CA MET A 97 -1.71 17.83 -6.66
C MET A 97 -2.99 17.76 -7.51
N VAL A 98 -4.16 18.05 -6.94
CA VAL A 98 -5.43 18.13 -7.69
C VAL A 98 -5.35 19.23 -8.76
N ALA A 99 -4.86 20.42 -8.42
CA ALA A 99 -4.73 21.56 -9.33
C ALA A 99 -3.84 21.25 -10.55
N SER A 100 -2.86 20.36 -10.40
CA SER A 100 -1.97 19.94 -11.49
C SER A 100 -2.62 19.00 -12.51
N VAL A 101 -3.78 18.41 -12.19
CA VAL A 101 -4.44 17.40 -13.03
C VAL A 101 -5.34 18.07 -14.07
N LYS A 102 -4.95 17.99 -15.34
CA LYS A 102 -5.79 18.48 -16.45
C LYS A 102 -7.08 17.69 -16.58
N ARG A 103 -7.02 16.36 -16.49
CA ARG A 103 -8.18 15.48 -16.47
C ARG A 103 -7.81 14.15 -15.84
N GLY A 104 -8.51 13.75 -14.79
CA GLY A 104 -8.19 12.55 -14.03
C GLY A 104 -9.26 12.21 -13.00
N LEU A 105 -8.93 11.31 -12.08
CA LEU A 105 -9.84 10.87 -11.02
C LEU A 105 -9.18 11.06 -9.65
N LEU A 106 -9.93 11.62 -8.71
CA LEU A 106 -9.63 11.53 -7.30
C LEU A 106 -10.36 10.31 -6.73
N VAL A 107 -9.59 9.30 -6.32
CA VAL A 107 -10.11 8.08 -5.68
C VAL A 107 -9.82 8.14 -4.19
N THR A 108 -10.86 8.14 -3.36
CA THR A 108 -10.70 8.22 -1.90
C THR A 108 -10.64 6.84 -1.23
N THR A 109 -11.16 5.80 -1.88
CA THR A 109 -11.15 4.43 -1.35
C THR A 109 -11.20 3.40 -2.47
N PHE A 110 -10.26 2.44 -2.43
CA PHE A 110 -10.39 1.17 -3.15
C PHE A 110 -11.11 0.17 -2.26
N ASN A 111 -12.02 -0.60 -2.84
CA ASN A 111 -12.87 -1.55 -2.13
C ASN A 111 -13.00 -2.89 -2.85
N TYR A 112 -13.24 -3.94 -2.08
CA TYR A 112 -13.37 -5.31 -2.58
C TYR A 112 -12.13 -5.77 -3.37
N CYS A 113 -10.95 -5.41 -2.86
CA CYS A 113 -9.67 -5.75 -3.46
C CYS A 113 -9.40 -7.25 -3.34
N ARG A 114 -9.11 -7.90 -4.46
CA ARG A 114 -8.78 -9.32 -4.54
C ARG A 114 -7.53 -9.49 -5.39
N ILE A 115 -6.52 -10.13 -4.81
CA ILE A 115 -5.29 -10.47 -5.52
C ILE A 115 -5.61 -11.58 -6.54
N LEU A 116 -5.42 -11.26 -7.82
CA LEU A 116 -5.57 -12.22 -8.92
C LEU A 116 -4.25 -12.94 -9.22
N ASP A 117 -3.13 -12.22 -9.14
CA ASP A 117 -1.79 -12.79 -9.31
C ASP A 117 -0.83 -12.27 -8.23
N PRO A 118 -0.44 -13.09 -7.26
CA PRO A 118 0.53 -12.72 -6.23
C PRO A 118 1.93 -12.38 -6.74
N ARG A 119 2.34 -12.91 -7.91
CA ARG A 119 3.69 -12.67 -8.44
C ARG A 119 3.87 -11.27 -9.01
N THR A 120 2.81 -10.73 -9.57
CA THR A 120 2.81 -9.39 -10.19
C THR A 120 1.99 -8.39 -9.38
N GLN A 121 1.33 -8.85 -8.30
CA GLN A 121 0.39 -8.07 -7.48
C GLN A 121 -0.72 -7.43 -8.29
N VAL A 122 -1.21 -8.13 -9.32
CA VAL A 122 -2.43 -7.73 -10.02
C VAL A 122 -3.62 -7.93 -9.10
N VAL A 123 -4.35 -6.85 -8.84
CA VAL A 123 -5.52 -6.80 -7.96
C VAL A 123 -6.71 -6.33 -8.77
N THR A 124 -7.86 -7.00 -8.59
CA THR A 124 -9.15 -6.46 -9.03
C THR A 124 -9.93 -5.90 -7.85
N GLY A 125 -10.68 -4.83 -8.10
CA GLY A 125 -11.51 -4.19 -7.09
C GLY A 125 -12.40 -3.13 -7.69
N LEU A 126 -12.98 -2.32 -6.83
CA LEU A 126 -13.86 -1.21 -7.18
C LEU A 126 -13.41 0.06 -6.47
N THR A 127 -13.77 1.23 -6.98
CA THR A 127 -13.75 2.45 -6.17
C THR A 127 -15.01 2.52 -5.31
N ARG A 128 -14.93 3.19 -4.14
CA ARG A 128 -16.07 3.40 -3.24
C ARG A 128 -15.89 4.68 -2.42
N ASN A 129 -16.95 5.12 -1.73
CA ASN A 129 -16.90 6.21 -0.74
C ASN A 129 -16.28 7.53 -1.24
N GLY A 130 -16.40 7.79 -2.55
CA GLY A 130 -15.84 8.98 -3.19
C GLY A 130 -15.00 8.61 -4.41
N THR A 131 -15.52 8.93 -5.58
CA THR A 131 -14.75 8.92 -6.82
C THR A 131 -15.16 10.17 -7.57
N PHE A 132 -14.21 11.05 -7.82
CA PHE A 132 -14.50 12.37 -8.36
C PHE A 132 -13.72 12.59 -9.63
N LEU A 133 -14.37 13.18 -10.62
CA LEU A 133 -13.71 13.66 -11.83
C LEU A 133 -12.98 14.96 -11.49
N ILE A 134 -11.70 15.03 -11.88
CA ILE A 134 -10.94 16.28 -11.91
C ILE A 134 -10.91 16.76 -13.36
N GLU A 135 -11.25 18.03 -13.61
CA GLU A 135 -11.08 18.71 -14.89
C GLU A 135 -10.43 20.08 -14.69
N ASN A 136 -9.33 20.33 -15.40
CA ASN A 136 -8.53 21.55 -15.36
C ASN A 136 -8.17 22.01 -13.93
N GLY A 137 -7.76 21.06 -13.09
CA GLY A 137 -7.34 21.35 -11.71
C GLY A 137 -8.47 21.46 -10.69
N GLU A 138 -9.72 21.24 -11.09
CA GLU A 138 -10.88 21.36 -10.20
C GLU A 138 -11.67 20.06 -10.10
N ILE A 139 -12.21 19.76 -8.92
CA ILE A 139 -13.14 18.64 -8.73
C ILE A 139 -14.47 19.01 -9.41
N ALA A 140 -14.71 18.45 -10.58
CA ALA A 140 -15.88 18.75 -11.41
C ALA A 140 -17.17 18.09 -10.87
N GLY A 141 -17.03 16.97 -10.15
CA GLY A 141 -18.15 16.28 -9.53
C GLY A 141 -17.90 14.80 -9.27
N ALA A 142 -18.82 14.18 -8.54
CA ALA A 142 -18.78 12.73 -8.30
C ALA A 142 -19.10 11.95 -9.58
N VAL A 143 -18.41 10.83 -9.78
CA VAL A 143 -18.69 9.85 -10.84
C VAL A 143 -19.14 8.53 -10.23
N SER A 144 -19.65 7.64 -11.07
CA SER A 144 -19.99 6.27 -10.64
C SER A 144 -18.74 5.52 -10.18
N ASN A 145 -18.95 4.53 -9.31
CA ASN A 145 -17.89 3.61 -8.93
C ASN A 145 -17.34 2.90 -10.18
N LEU A 146 -16.02 2.73 -10.22
CA LEU A 146 -15.32 2.10 -11.34
C LEU A 146 -14.68 0.80 -10.88
N ARG A 147 -14.71 -0.22 -11.74
CA ARG A 147 -13.92 -1.43 -11.57
C ARG A 147 -12.51 -1.22 -12.10
N PHE A 148 -11.54 -1.81 -11.42
CA PHE A 148 -10.16 -1.86 -11.89
C PHE A 148 -9.64 -3.30 -11.87
N THR A 149 -8.62 -3.53 -12.68
CA THR A 149 -7.71 -4.68 -12.60
C THR A 149 -6.32 -4.13 -12.89
N GLN A 150 -5.50 -3.97 -11.85
CA GLN A 150 -4.25 -3.23 -11.92
C GLN A 150 -3.21 -3.85 -11.00
N SER A 151 -1.95 -3.88 -11.43
CA SER A 151 -0.85 -4.16 -10.52
C SER A 151 -0.55 -2.94 -9.64
N PHE A 152 -0.59 -3.12 -8.33
CA PHE A 152 -0.22 -2.07 -7.37
C PHE A 152 1.29 -1.79 -7.42
N VAL A 153 2.10 -2.82 -7.65
CA VAL A 153 3.55 -2.68 -7.82
C VAL A 153 3.85 -1.88 -9.08
N GLU A 154 3.19 -2.18 -10.20
CA GLU A 154 3.33 -1.38 -11.42
C GLU A 154 2.84 0.05 -11.22
N GLY A 155 1.70 0.26 -10.57
CA GLY A 155 1.15 1.60 -10.32
C GLY A 155 2.07 2.50 -9.48
N LEU A 156 2.89 1.89 -8.61
CA LEU A 156 3.86 2.57 -7.76
C LEU A 156 5.30 2.45 -8.28
N SER A 157 5.51 1.92 -9.50
CA SER A 157 6.85 1.70 -10.06
C SER A 157 7.55 3.01 -10.44
N SER A 158 8.87 2.94 -10.69
CA SER A 158 9.70 4.10 -11.02
C SER A 158 9.12 4.93 -12.18
N GLY A 159 8.95 6.23 -11.93
CA GLY A 159 8.38 7.19 -12.87
C GLY A 159 6.85 7.25 -12.87
N ARG A 160 6.17 6.44 -12.04
CA ARG A 160 4.70 6.44 -11.96
C ARG A 160 4.15 7.37 -10.89
N VAL A 161 4.93 7.70 -9.87
CA VAL A 161 4.53 8.59 -8.77
C VAL A 161 4.95 10.02 -9.12
N LEU A 162 3.97 10.91 -9.24
CA LEU A 162 4.15 12.33 -9.60
C LEU A 162 4.19 13.25 -8.38
N GLY A 163 3.69 12.78 -7.23
CA GLY A 163 3.68 13.53 -5.98
C GLY A 163 3.20 12.68 -4.82
N VAL A 164 3.66 13.03 -3.61
CA VAL A 164 3.28 12.37 -2.36
C VAL A 164 2.90 13.45 -1.35
N GLY A 165 1.66 13.37 -0.86
CA GLY A 165 1.05 14.35 0.02
C GLY A 165 1.67 14.39 1.42
N ASN A 166 1.49 15.54 2.07
CA ASN A 166 1.81 15.76 3.48
C ASN A 166 0.65 15.40 4.43
N ASP A 167 -0.35 14.67 3.95
CA ASP A 167 -1.68 14.47 4.55
C ASP A 167 -1.95 13.01 4.97
N ALA A 168 -0.93 12.30 5.46
CA ALA A 168 -1.10 10.91 5.84
C ALA A 168 -2.25 10.71 6.84
N ARG A 169 -3.10 9.73 6.53
CA ARG A 169 -4.27 9.37 7.34
C ARG A 169 -4.31 7.88 7.60
N MET A 170 -4.87 7.52 8.75
CA MET A 170 -5.16 6.13 9.06
C MET A 170 -6.29 5.59 8.19
N ALA A 171 -6.12 4.37 7.72
CA ALA A 171 -7.05 3.63 6.88
C ALA A 171 -7.06 2.15 7.28
N ASP A 172 -8.24 1.57 7.19
CA ASP A 172 -8.42 0.12 7.33
C ASP A 172 -7.77 -0.62 6.15
N SER A 173 -7.31 -1.84 6.39
CA SER A 173 -6.67 -2.69 5.40
C SER A 173 -7.65 -3.73 4.87
N GLU A 174 -7.88 -3.76 3.56
CA GLU A 174 -8.65 -4.86 2.94
C GLU A 174 -7.84 -6.16 2.79
N ALA A 175 -6.52 -6.09 3.00
CA ALA A 175 -5.61 -7.21 2.77
C ALA A 175 -5.35 -8.07 4.01
N GLY A 176 -5.75 -7.62 5.21
CA GLY A 176 -5.56 -8.36 6.44
C GLY A 176 -5.61 -7.47 7.68
N PRO A 177 -5.31 -8.04 8.86
CA PRO A 177 -5.39 -7.31 10.11
C PRO A 177 -4.31 -6.23 10.19
N GLY A 178 -4.68 -5.08 10.75
CA GLY A 178 -3.73 -4.00 11.01
C GLY A 178 -4.32 -2.65 10.66
N MET A 179 -3.54 -1.61 10.90
CA MET A 179 -3.82 -0.26 10.47
C MET A 179 -2.76 0.16 9.47
N THR A 180 -3.17 0.89 8.44
CA THR A 180 -2.25 1.51 7.49
C THR A 180 -2.38 3.02 7.57
N SER A 181 -1.26 3.74 7.63
CA SER A 181 -1.21 5.18 7.40
C SER A 181 -0.71 5.43 5.98
N ALA A 182 -1.46 6.22 5.20
CA ALA A 182 -1.05 6.58 3.85
C ALA A 182 -1.42 8.02 3.49
N PRO A 183 -0.53 8.76 2.81
CA PRO A 183 -0.83 10.08 2.24
C PRO A 183 -1.61 9.96 0.95
N THR A 184 -2.08 11.09 0.43
CA THR A 184 -2.51 11.20 -0.96
C THR A 184 -1.31 10.93 -1.88
N VAL A 185 -1.50 10.12 -2.93
CA VAL A 185 -0.47 9.82 -3.93
C VAL A 185 -1.00 10.19 -5.32
N HIS A 186 -0.28 11.05 -6.02
CA HIS A 186 -0.60 11.40 -7.40
C HIS A 186 0.13 10.44 -8.34
N LEU A 187 -0.64 9.61 -9.05
CA LEU A 187 -0.11 8.66 -10.04
C LEU A 187 -0.26 9.21 -11.45
N SER A 188 0.73 8.95 -12.30
CA SER A 188 0.69 9.29 -13.73
C SER A 188 -0.43 8.56 -14.48
N GLU A 189 -0.76 7.33 -14.08
CA GLU A 189 -1.85 6.55 -14.66
C GLU A 189 -2.36 5.46 -13.70
N TRP A 190 -3.59 5.00 -13.95
CA TRP A 190 -4.20 3.83 -13.33
C TRP A 190 -5.25 3.23 -14.27
N ASN A 191 -5.26 1.90 -14.42
CA ASN A 191 -6.19 1.25 -15.35
C ASN A 191 -7.53 0.91 -14.68
N PHE A 192 -8.59 1.56 -15.16
CA PHE A 192 -9.98 1.19 -14.85
C PHE A 192 -10.57 0.38 -16.02
N THR A 193 -11.18 -0.76 -15.70
CA THR A 193 -11.69 -1.72 -16.69
C THR A 193 -13.16 -1.49 -17.06
N GLY A 194 -13.86 -0.55 -16.41
CA GLY A 194 -15.25 -0.19 -16.73
C GLY A 194 -16.12 0.05 -15.49
N GLY A 195 -17.37 0.49 -15.70
CA GLY A 195 -18.30 0.82 -14.62
C GLY A 195 -18.59 -0.35 -13.67
N ALA A 196 -18.63 -0.08 -12.37
CA ALA A 196 -19.05 -1.04 -11.37
C ALA A 196 -20.57 -1.23 -11.46
N GLN A 197 -21.03 -2.21 -12.23
CA GLN A 197 -22.39 -2.74 -12.09
C GLN A 197 -22.33 -3.91 -11.11
N GLY A 198 -22.93 -3.70 -9.95
CA GLY A 198 -23.17 -4.71 -8.92
C GLY A 198 -24.65 -4.73 -8.59
#